data_AF-A0A162TAI0-F1
#
_entry.id   AF-A0A162TAI0-F1
#
_cell.length_a   1.000
_cell.length_b   1.000
_cell.length_c   1.000
_cell.angle_alpha   90.00
_cell.angle_beta   90.00
_cell.angle_gamma   90.00
#
_symmetry.space_group_name_H-M   'P 1'
#
loop_
_entity.id
_entity.type
_entity.pdbx_description
1 polymer ?
#
loop_
_entity_poly.entity_id
_entity_poly.type
_entity_poly.pdbx_seq_one_letter_code
_entity_poly.pdbx_strand_id
1 'polypeptide(L)'
;MLTLNIDWFQSFDGVIYSCGAIYLAINNLSRSEWFKKENVILVRLMPGPKEASTSDINNYLKLLVDELMELYKGIKIKTHQCPNGTSIQAALLMVACDIPAARKVCGFTFHTSTNACHKCKHQFSRLAGTSSIDYSGFDFSKWLLRTKNDNHKDAEIWRNATKPTERQCLEVAHGVRWSELHCTAKRMLERWVADGLIDGKKLIAMQKAVEKVVLPPDYTSLGTKIAKGFPYMKADEWKDVLPLPEFKNWIEFVNACRYFTKPSVSEEDIEKGYKCLEEFCKGCETLYDLDLLSPNMHLHLHLHQTMIDFGPVYGYWLFSFERYNSVLRNIKTN
;
A
#
# COMPACT_ATOMS: atom_id res chain seq x y z
N MET A 1 8.48 10.30 9.40
CA MET A 1 7.40 9.68 8.61
C MET A 1 7.54 8.17 8.71
N LEU A 2 6.42 7.46 8.69
CA LEU A 2 6.35 6.02 8.90
C LEU A 2 5.57 5.32 7.78
N THR A 3 5.98 4.11 7.42
CA THR A 3 5.19 3.18 6.59
C THR A 3 4.72 2.01 7.44
N LEU A 4 3.42 1.73 7.42
CA LEU A 4 2.81 0.56 8.07
C LEU A 4 2.77 -0.61 7.10
N ASN A 5 3.28 -1.75 7.53
CA ASN A 5 3.08 -3.03 6.86
C ASN A 5 2.41 -4.01 7.82
N ILE A 6 1.47 -4.78 7.29
CA ILE A 6 0.85 -5.90 7.98
C ILE A 6 0.87 -7.07 7.01
N ASP A 7 1.38 -8.19 7.48
CA ASP A 7 1.50 -9.40 6.69
C ASP A 7 1.28 -10.63 7.58
N TRP A 8 0.90 -11.74 6.94
CA TRP A 8 0.66 -13.01 7.59
C TRP A 8 1.65 -14.05 7.11
N PHE A 9 2.15 -14.85 8.05
CA PHE A 9 3.13 -15.89 7.76
C PHE A 9 2.84 -17.17 8.53
N GLN A 10 3.18 -18.28 7.91
CA GLN A 10 3.07 -19.59 8.53
C GLN A 10 4.21 -19.78 9.54
N SER A 11 3.87 -19.95 10.81
CA SER A 11 4.87 -20.06 11.88
C SER A 11 5.42 -21.48 12.07
N PHE A 12 4.69 -22.51 11.65
CA PHE A 12 5.07 -23.92 11.85
C PHE A 12 5.04 -24.72 10.55
N ASP A 13 6.02 -25.61 10.40
CA ASP A 13 6.10 -26.53 9.28
C ASP A 13 5.09 -27.67 9.43
N GLY A 14 4.46 -28.07 8.32
CA GLY A 14 3.53 -29.21 8.30
C GLY A 14 2.17 -28.95 8.95
N VAL A 15 1.92 -27.75 9.50
CA VAL A 15 0.62 -27.38 10.11
C VAL A 15 0.15 -26.02 9.61
N ILE A 16 -1.14 -25.89 9.31
CA ILE A 16 -1.74 -24.60 8.92
C ILE A 16 -1.88 -23.74 10.19
N TYR A 17 -0.91 -22.86 10.41
CA TYR A 17 -0.90 -21.91 11.53
C TYR A 17 -0.35 -20.56 11.07
N SER A 18 -1.26 -19.63 10.78
CA SER A 18 -0.95 -18.29 10.29
C SER A 18 -0.90 -17.30 11.45
N CYS A 19 0.24 -16.64 11.62
CA CYS A 19 0.42 -15.50 12.52
C CYS A 19 0.49 -14.21 11.70
N GLY A 20 0.02 -13.11 12.27
CA GLY A 20 0.19 -11.80 11.65
C GLY A 20 1.31 -11.00 12.32
N ALA A 21 2.04 -10.20 11.56
CA ALA A 21 2.99 -9.23 12.07
C ALA A 21 2.61 -7.82 11.64
N ILE A 22 2.82 -6.85 12.54
CA ILE A 22 2.63 -5.43 12.27
C ILE A 22 3.98 -4.73 12.37
N TYR A 23 4.41 -4.11 11.28
CA TYR A 23 5.68 -3.42 11.17
C TYR A 23 5.50 -1.92 10.91
N LEU A 24 6.41 -1.12 11.45
CA LEU A 24 6.62 0.28 11.06
C LEU A 24 8.03 0.46 10.54
N ALA A 25 8.16 1.00 9.32
CA ALA A 25 9.44 1.43 8.76
C ALA A 25 9.59 2.95 8.88
N ILE A 26 10.79 3.43 9.22
CA ILE A 26 11.10 4.86 9.29
C ILE A 26 11.56 5.36 7.92
N ASN A 27 10.79 6.27 7.32
CA ASN A 27 11.02 6.73 5.95
C ASN A 27 12.02 7.90 5.86
N ASN A 28 12.33 8.55 6.98
CA ASN A 28 13.19 9.74 7.02
C ASN A 28 14.69 9.42 6.94
N LEU A 29 15.05 8.18 6.66
CA LEU A 29 16.43 7.74 6.53
C LEU A 29 16.86 7.76 5.06
N SER A 30 18.15 7.70 4.79
CA SER A 30 18.63 7.48 3.43
C SER A 30 18.22 6.09 2.93
N ARG A 31 18.12 5.89 1.62
CA ARG A 31 17.69 4.59 1.06
C ARG A 31 18.54 3.41 1.53
N SER A 32 19.85 3.59 1.75
CA SER A 32 20.72 2.52 2.25
C SER A 32 20.30 2.02 3.63
N GLU A 33 19.70 2.90 4.43
CA GLU A 33 19.23 2.64 5.78
C GLU A 33 17.76 2.21 5.80
N TRP A 34 17.01 2.43 4.71
CA TRP A 34 15.63 1.99 4.61
C TRP A 34 15.54 0.49 4.78
N PHE A 35 14.56 0.10 5.58
CA PHE A 35 14.25 -1.30 5.85
C PHE A 35 15.42 -2.13 6.38
N LYS A 36 16.49 -1.53 6.94
CA LYS A 36 17.44 -2.28 7.77
C LYS A 36 16.74 -2.73 9.06
N LYS A 37 17.23 -3.81 9.66
CA LYS A 37 16.57 -4.47 10.81
C LYS A 37 16.42 -3.50 11.98
N GLU A 38 17.44 -2.67 12.20
CA GLU A 38 17.49 -1.62 13.21
C GLU A 38 16.49 -0.47 12.98
N ASN A 39 16.00 -0.31 11.74
CA ASN A 39 15.13 0.79 11.32
C ASN A 39 13.70 0.35 11.00
N VAL A 40 13.39 -0.95 11.21
CA VAL A 40 12.06 -1.53 11.11
C VAL A 40 11.62 -2.01 12.48
N ILE A 41 10.52 -1.45 12.94
CA ILE A 41 9.97 -1.72 14.27
C ILE A 41 8.88 -2.78 14.12
N LEU A 42 9.07 -3.94 14.75
CA LEU A 42 7.97 -4.87 14.97
C LEU A 42 7.11 -4.31 16.10
N VAL A 43 5.93 -3.79 15.75
CA VAL A 43 4.99 -3.20 16.71
C VAL A 43 4.26 -4.31 17.46
N ARG A 44 3.77 -5.31 16.73
CA ARG A 44 2.87 -6.32 17.31
C ARG A 44 2.89 -7.63 16.52
N LEU A 45 2.67 -8.72 17.25
CA LEU A 45 2.32 -10.02 16.69
C LEU A 45 0.86 -10.34 16.97
N MET A 46 0.15 -10.77 15.93
CA MET A 46 -1.20 -11.29 16.02
C MET A 46 -1.14 -12.82 16.09
N PRO A 47 -1.66 -13.44 17.15
CA PRO A 47 -1.62 -14.89 17.29
C PRO A 47 -2.46 -15.57 16.21
N GLY A 48 -2.00 -16.74 15.79
CA GLY A 48 -2.79 -17.66 14.96
C GLY A 48 -3.90 -18.38 15.74
N PRO A 49 -4.47 -19.46 15.18
CA PRO A 49 -4.00 -20.22 14.01
C PRO A 49 -4.43 -19.66 12.64
N LYS A 50 -5.36 -18.70 12.62
CA LYS A 50 -5.93 -18.13 11.40
C LYS A 50 -5.61 -16.64 11.31
N GLU A 51 -5.59 -16.14 10.07
CA GLU A 51 -5.51 -14.70 9.84
C GLU A 51 -6.64 -13.97 10.56
N ALA A 52 -6.32 -12.83 11.16
CA ALA A 52 -7.30 -12.01 11.86
C ALA A 52 -8.42 -11.60 10.90
N SER A 53 -9.65 -11.68 11.39
CA SER A 53 -10.81 -11.19 10.65
C SER A 53 -10.76 -9.67 10.53
N THR A 54 -11.62 -9.12 9.67
CA THR A 54 -11.68 -7.67 9.43
C THR A 54 -12.23 -6.90 10.62
N SER A 55 -12.97 -7.55 11.51
CA SER A 55 -13.35 -6.97 12.80
C SER A 55 -12.22 -7.09 13.83
N ASP A 56 -11.57 -8.25 13.90
CA ASP A 56 -10.56 -8.51 14.94
C ASP A 56 -9.32 -7.64 14.75
N ILE A 57 -8.91 -7.41 13.50
CA ILE A 57 -7.76 -6.56 13.18
C ILE A 57 -7.90 -5.15 13.75
N ASN A 58 -9.11 -4.61 13.84
CA ASN A 58 -9.37 -3.29 14.42
C ASN A 58 -9.03 -3.25 15.92
N ASN A 59 -9.21 -4.34 16.66
CA ASN A 59 -8.79 -4.40 18.07
C ASN A 59 -7.26 -4.28 18.20
N TYR A 60 -6.51 -4.81 17.24
CA TYR A 60 -5.06 -4.68 17.20
C TYR A 60 -4.63 -3.27 16.77
N LEU A 61 -5.27 -2.72 15.75
CA LEU A 61 -4.97 -1.40 15.19
C LEU A 61 -5.32 -0.26 16.15
N LYS A 62 -6.35 -0.40 16.98
CA LYS A 62 -6.77 0.65 17.92
C LYS A 62 -5.62 1.14 18.82
N LEU A 63 -4.88 0.21 19.42
CA LEU A 63 -3.74 0.55 20.28
C LEU A 63 -2.63 1.27 19.49
N LEU A 64 -2.30 0.75 18.30
CA LEU A 64 -1.31 1.38 17.42
C LEU A 64 -1.75 2.79 16.99
N VAL A 65 -3.03 2.98 16.65
CA VAL A 65 -3.59 4.28 16.29
C VAL A 65 -3.46 5.23 17.47
N ASP A 66 -3.83 4.84 18.68
CA ASP A 66 -3.71 5.69 19.87
C ASP A 66 -2.24 6.14 20.11
N GLU A 67 -1.26 5.24 19.96
CA GLU A 67 0.18 5.59 20.04
C GLU A 67 0.65 6.51 18.91
N LEU A 68 0.25 6.23 17.66
CA LEU A 68 0.59 7.09 16.51
C LEU A 68 0.04 8.51 16.69
N MET A 69 -1.11 8.64 17.33
CA MET A 69 -1.72 9.94 17.63
C MET A 69 -0.91 10.73 18.67
N GLU A 70 -0.35 10.06 19.67
CA GLU A 70 0.57 10.69 20.63
C GLU A 70 1.89 11.09 19.96
N LEU A 71 2.46 10.19 19.15
CA LEU A 71 3.67 10.48 18.39
C LEU A 71 3.48 11.64 17.41
N TYR A 72 2.31 11.78 16.81
CA TYR A 72 2.06 12.91 15.92
C TYR A 72 2.02 14.24 16.68
N LYS A 73 1.42 14.28 17.88
CA LYS A 73 1.44 15.51 18.72
C LYS A 73 2.86 15.95 19.01
N GLY A 74 3.73 14.97 19.24
CA GLY A 74 5.12 15.16 19.55
C GLY A 74 5.40 14.77 20.98
N ILE A 75 6.45 13.98 21.14
CA ILE A 75 6.91 13.52 22.45
C ILE A 75 8.34 13.99 22.68
N LYS A 76 8.68 14.26 23.94
CA LYS A 76 10.03 14.68 24.31
C LYS A 76 10.86 13.46 24.70
N ILE A 77 11.82 13.10 23.87
CA ILE A 77 12.71 11.95 24.11
C ILE A 77 14.10 12.45 24.45
N LYS A 78 14.67 11.95 25.54
CA LYS A 78 16.09 12.15 25.88
C LYS A 78 16.94 11.16 25.10
N THR A 79 17.97 11.66 24.44
CA THR A 79 18.95 10.83 23.73
C THR A 79 20.34 11.14 24.28
N HIS A 80 21.33 10.31 23.93
CA HIS A 80 22.73 10.57 24.31
C HIS A 80 23.21 11.94 23.80
N GLN A 81 22.84 12.30 22.57
CA GLN A 81 23.18 13.59 21.95
C GLN A 81 22.29 14.75 22.44
N CYS A 82 21.10 14.47 22.96
CA CYS A 82 20.18 15.46 23.51
C CYS A 82 19.74 15.08 24.94
N PRO A 83 20.61 15.24 25.96
CA PRO A 83 20.29 14.87 27.35
C PRO A 83 19.11 15.65 27.94
N ASN A 84 18.91 16.89 27.47
CA ASN A 84 17.80 17.75 27.86
C ASN A 84 16.47 17.39 27.17
N GLY A 85 16.49 16.38 26.30
CA GLY A 85 15.36 15.93 25.51
C GLY A 85 15.18 16.72 24.23
N THR A 86 14.84 16.03 23.15
CA THR A 86 14.42 16.60 21.87
C THR A 86 12.96 16.25 21.60
N SER A 87 12.24 17.15 20.93
CA SER A 87 10.86 16.89 20.52
C SER A 87 10.87 16.07 19.22
N ILE A 88 10.16 14.96 19.21
CA ILE A 88 10.06 14.07 18.06
C ILE A 88 8.59 13.93 17.71
N GLN A 89 8.29 14.11 16.42
CA GLN A 89 6.97 13.88 15.85
C GLN A 89 7.04 12.77 14.81
N ALA A 90 6.03 11.91 14.79
CA ALA A 90 5.89 10.89 13.76
C ALA A 90 4.50 10.94 13.10
N ALA A 91 4.48 10.76 11.79
CA ALA A 91 3.26 10.68 11.00
C ALA A 91 3.28 9.39 10.18
N LEU A 92 2.17 8.66 10.18
CA LEU A 92 1.95 7.54 9.27
C LEU A 92 1.68 8.09 7.87
N LEU A 93 2.59 7.81 6.95
CA LEU A 93 2.55 8.30 5.58
C LEU A 93 1.75 7.36 4.68
N MET A 94 1.99 6.05 4.78
CA MET A 94 1.32 5.07 3.93
C MET A 94 1.18 3.70 4.58
N VAL A 95 0.25 2.92 4.06
CA VAL A 95 0.10 1.49 4.34
C VAL A 95 0.61 0.73 3.11
N ALA A 96 1.73 0.04 3.26
CA ALA A 96 2.36 -0.77 2.22
C ALA A 96 2.20 -2.24 2.59
N CYS A 97 1.17 -2.89 2.03
CA CYS A 97 0.90 -4.31 2.23
C CYS A 97 0.51 -4.94 0.90
N ASP A 98 0.42 -6.26 0.85
CA ASP A 98 -0.23 -6.95 -0.27
C ASP A 98 -1.71 -6.50 -0.37
N ILE A 99 -2.36 -6.79 -1.51
CA ILE A 99 -3.74 -6.32 -1.72
C ILE A 99 -4.67 -6.82 -0.60
N PRO A 100 -4.75 -8.13 -0.28
CA PRO A 100 -5.62 -8.62 0.78
C PRO A 100 -5.41 -7.92 2.13
N ALA A 101 -4.17 -7.79 2.62
CA ALA A 101 -3.87 -7.11 3.86
C ALA A 101 -4.25 -5.63 3.82
N ALA A 102 -3.86 -4.92 2.76
CA ALA A 102 -4.19 -3.51 2.59
C ALA A 102 -5.70 -3.28 2.58
N ARG A 103 -6.50 -4.15 1.94
CA ARG A 103 -7.97 -4.07 1.95
C ARG A 103 -8.52 -4.26 3.36
N LYS A 104 -8.02 -5.24 4.13
CA LYS A 104 -8.46 -5.47 5.51
C LYS A 104 -8.13 -4.28 6.40
N VAL A 105 -6.88 -3.83 6.36
CA VAL A 105 -6.31 -2.79 7.22
C VAL A 105 -6.90 -1.42 6.93
N CYS A 106 -7.06 -1.07 5.66
CA CYS A 106 -7.59 0.24 5.25
C CYS A 106 -9.12 0.25 5.12
N GLY A 107 -9.81 -0.84 5.45
CA GLY A 107 -11.28 -0.89 5.41
C GLY A 107 -11.87 -0.78 4.00
N PHE A 108 -11.23 -1.40 3.00
CA PHE A 108 -11.78 -1.54 1.65
C PHE A 108 -12.29 -2.97 1.42
N THR A 109 -13.20 -3.15 0.47
CA THR A 109 -13.65 -4.49 0.07
C THR A 109 -12.55 -5.26 -0.67
N PHE A 110 -12.68 -6.59 -0.71
CA PHE A 110 -11.69 -7.47 -1.31
C PHE A 110 -11.63 -7.33 -2.84
N HIS A 111 -10.56 -7.85 -3.44
CA HIS A 111 -10.37 -7.88 -4.90
C HIS A 111 -11.39 -8.78 -5.65
N THR A 112 -12.27 -9.49 -4.95
CA THR A 112 -13.37 -10.27 -5.53
C THR A 112 -14.71 -9.51 -5.50
N SER A 113 -14.69 -8.26 -5.03
CA SER A 113 -15.84 -7.34 -5.01
C SER A 113 -15.97 -6.60 -6.34
N THR A 114 -17.20 -6.27 -6.72
CA THR A 114 -17.48 -5.39 -7.85
C THR A 114 -17.02 -3.95 -7.59
N ASN A 115 -16.78 -3.56 -6.34
CA ASN A 115 -16.18 -2.27 -5.97
C ASN A 115 -14.81 -2.46 -5.28
N ALA A 116 -13.90 -3.16 -5.97
CA ALA A 116 -12.62 -3.60 -5.42
C ALA A 116 -11.53 -2.51 -5.31
N CYS A 117 -11.63 -1.41 -6.08
CA CYS A 117 -10.56 -0.42 -6.14
C CYS A 117 -10.64 0.59 -4.98
N HIS A 118 -9.51 0.75 -4.26
CA HIS A 118 -9.36 1.74 -3.19
C HIS A 118 -9.03 3.16 -3.67
N LYS A 119 -8.68 3.35 -4.95
CA LYS A 119 -8.25 4.63 -5.52
C LYS A 119 -9.34 5.29 -6.37
N CYS A 120 -10.16 4.50 -7.06
CA CYS A 120 -11.28 5.00 -7.86
C CYS A 120 -12.60 4.32 -7.48
N LYS A 121 -13.69 4.89 -7.96
CA LYS A 121 -15.07 4.41 -7.77
C LYS A 121 -15.54 3.54 -8.95
N HIS A 122 -14.62 3.05 -9.78
CA HIS A 122 -14.98 2.19 -10.91
C HIS A 122 -15.63 0.90 -10.39
N GLN A 123 -16.79 0.58 -10.94
CA GLN A 123 -17.57 -0.60 -10.56
C GLN A 123 -17.41 -1.67 -11.64
N PHE A 124 -16.74 -2.75 -11.27
CA PHE A 124 -16.44 -3.86 -12.14
C PHE A 124 -17.64 -4.80 -12.29
N SER A 125 -17.70 -5.47 -13.43
CA SER A 125 -18.69 -6.52 -13.70
C SER A 125 -18.12 -7.89 -13.31
N ARG A 126 -18.99 -8.92 -13.29
CA ARG A 126 -18.54 -10.30 -13.18
C ARG A 126 -18.43 -10.92 -14.57
N LEU A 127 -17.44 -11.78 -14.75
CA LEU A 127 -17.33 -12.58 -15.97
C LEU A 127 -18.53 -13.54 -16.09
N ALA A 128 -19.11 -13.61 -17.28
CA ALA A 128 -20.32 -14.38 -17.54
C ALA A 128 -20.15 -15.85 -17.09
N GLY A 129 -21.10 -16.35 -16.31
CA GLY A 129 -21.08 -17.73 -15.81
C GLY A 129 -20.07 -18.02 -14.68
N THR A 130 -19.39 -17.01 -14.14
CA THR A 130 -18.41 -17.19 -13.05
C THR A 130 -18.63 -16.21 -11.89
N SER A 131 -17.94 -16.45 -10.77
CA SER A 131 -17.82 -15.49 -9.67
C SER A 131 -16.65 -14.50 -9.84
N SER A 132 -15.84 -14.65 -10.89
CA SER A 132 -14.65 -13.81 -11.12
C SER A 132 -15.03 -12.40 -11.56
N ILE A 133 -14.19 -11.44 -11.20
CA ILE A 133 -14.37 -10.04 -11.57
C ILE A 133 -13.71 -9.82 -12.93
N ASP A 134 -14.42 -9.10 -13.81
CA ASP A 134 -13.90 -8.59 -15.07
C ASP A 134 -13.18 -7.27 -14.81
N TYR A 135 -11.86 -7.27 -14.98
CA TYR A 135 -10.99 -6.11 -14.77
C TYR A 135 -10.67 -5.33 -16.05
N SER A 136 -11.34 -5.64 -17.16
CA SER A 136 -11.25 -4.85 -18.39
C SER A 136 -11.85 -3.44 -18.25
N GLY A 137 -11.77 -2.66 -19.32
CA GLY A 137 -12.09 -1.24 -19.36
C GLY A 137 -10.92 -0.36 -18.92
N PHE A 138 -9.69 -0.64 -19.39
CA PHE A 138 -8.50 0.20 -19.11
C PHE A 138 -8.56 1.57 -19.79
N ASP A 139 -9.39 2.46 -19.23
CA ASP A 139 -9.50 3.87 -19.60
C ASP A 139 -9.47 4.73 -18.34
N PHE A 140 -8.25 5.07 -17.92
CA PHE A 140 -8.02 5.85 -16.70
C PHE A 140 -8.72 7.21 -16.72
N SER A 141 -8.86 7.83 -17.90
CA SER A 141 -9.49 9.14 -18.04
C SER A 141 -10.97 9.15 -17.63
N LYS A 142 -11.64 8.00 -17.73
CA LYS A 142 -13.05 7.82 -17.32
C LYS A 142 -13.21 7.44 -15.86
N TRP A 143 -12.13 7.13 -15.14
CA TRP A 143 -12.22 6.65 -13.77
C TRP A 143 -12.37 7.81 -12.79
N LEU A 144 -13.51 7.83 -12.10
CA LEU A 144 -13.73 8.79 -11.03
C LEU A 144 -12.92 8.39 -9.78
N LEU A 145 -11.97 9.24 -9.40
CA LEU A 145 -11.14 9.01 -8.22
C LEU A 145 -11.95 9.14 -6.92
N ARG A 146 -11.55 8.36 -5.92
CA ARG A 146 -12.07 8.47 -4.55
C ARG A 146 -11.44 9.66 -3.87
N THR A 147 -12.24 10.42 -3.13
CA THR A 147 -11.72 11.47 -2.25
C THR A 147 -11.64 10.94 -0.82
N LYS A 148 -10.72 11.51 -0.03
CA LYS A 148 -10.62 11.21 1.41
C LYS A 148 -11.94 11.46 2.12
N ASN A 149 -12.63 12.55 1.79
CA ASN A 149 -13.89 12.94 2.42
C ASN A 149 -15.01 11.94 2.11
N ASP A 150 -15.13 11.49 0.86
CA ASP A 150 -16.15 10.51 0.48
C ASP A 150 -15.89 9.16 1.15
N ASN A 151 -14.65 8.66 1.08
CA ASN A 151 -14.30 7.40 1.72
C ASN A 151 -14.57 7.43 3.23
N HIS A 152 -14.25 8.54 3.89
CA HIS A 152 -14.51 8.69 5.32
C HIS A 152 -16.01 8.75 5.63
N LYS A 153 -16.81 9.46 4.82
CA LYS A 153 -18.26 9.50 4.98
C LYS A 153 -18.88 8.12 4.83
N ASP A 154 -18.50 7.39 3.78
CA ASP A 154 -19.00 6.04 3.51
C ASP A 154 -18.62 5.06 4.63
N ALA A 155 -17.39 5.15 5.15
CA ALA A 155 -16.94 4.36 6.29
C ALA A 155 -17.74 4.65 7.59
N GLU A 156 -18.06 5.92 7.87
CA GLU A 156 -18.89 6.31 9.02
C GLU A 156 -20.34 5.83 8.87
N ILE A 157 -20.91 5.93 7.67
CA ILE A 157 -22.25 5.39 7.39
C ILE A 157 -22.27 3.88 7.66
N TRP A 158 -21.27 3.15 7.15
CA TRP A 158 -21.11 1.72 7.42
C TRP A 158 -20.94 1.41 8.93
N ARG A 159 -20.17 2.22 9.65
CA ARG A 159 -19.95 2.06 11.10
C ARG A 159 -21.26 2.18 11.88
N ASN A 160 -22.07 3.18 11.51
CA ASN A 160 -23.32 3.52 12.18
C ASN A 160 -24.48 2.59 11.79
N ALA A 161 -24.36 1.87 10.66
CA ALA A 161 -25.31 0.81 10.30
C ALA A 161 -25.35 -0.27 11.39
N THR A 162 -26.55 -0.64 11.81
CA THR A 162 -26.78 -1.60 12.91
C THR A 162 -26.99 -3.02 12.42
N LYS A 163 -27.51 -3.17 11.19
CA LYS A 163 -27.84 -4.48 10.62
C LYS A 163 -26.67 -5.01 9.78
N PRO A 164 -26.29 -6.30 9.93
CA PRO A 164 -25.27 -6.91 9.08
C PRO A 164 -25.61 -6.85 7.59
N THR A 165 -26.89 -6.98 7.23
CA THR A 165 -27.35 -6.90 5.84
C THR A 165 -27.20 -5.50 5.26
N GLU A 166 -27.49 -4.46 6.05
CA GLU A 166 -27.29 -3.06 5.67
C GLU A 166 -25.81 -2.76 5.41
N ARG A 167 -24.92 -3.23 6.30
CA ARG A 167 -23.46 -3.14 6.12
C ARG A 167 -23.01 -3.81 4.84
N GLN A 168 -23.53 -5.00 4.53
CA GLN A 168 -23.21 -5.70 3.29
C GLN A 168 -23.67 -4.92 2.05
N CYS A 169 -24.88 -4.32 2.08
CA CYS A 169 -25.35 -3.45 0.99
C CYS A 169 -24.44 -2.24 0.80
N LEU A 170 -24.02 -1.60 1.89
CA LEU A 170 -23.09 -0.45 1.86
C LEU A 170 -21.71 -0.85 1.32
N GLU A 171 -21.20 -2.04 1.68
CA GLU A 171 -19.95 -2.56 1.13
C GLU A 171 -20.03 -2.77 -0.38
N VAL A 172 -21.13 -3.34 -0.88
CA VAL A 172 -21.34 -3.53 -2.33
C VAL A 172 -21.43 -2.18 -3.06
N ALA A 173 -22.14 -1.21 -2.49
CA ALA A 173 -22.32 0.10 -3.09
C ALA A 173 -21.04 0.94 -3.08
N HIS A 174 -20.39 1.04 -1.92
CA HIS A 174 -19.32 2.00 -1.67
C HIS A 174 -17.92 1.39 -1.68
N GLY A 175 -17.80 0.06 -1.58
CA GLY A 175 -16.51 -0.63 -1.55
C GLY A 175 -15.70 -0.40 -0.27
N VAL A 176 -16.34 0.15 0.78
CA VAL A 176 -15.70 0.62 2.01
C VAL A 176 -16.43 0.07 3.24
N ARG A 177 -15.65 -0.14 4.30
CA ARG A 177 -16.07 -0.48 5.67
C ARG A 177 -15.27 0.34 6.66
N TRP A 178 -15.71 0.36 7.91
CA TRP A 178 -14.94 1.02 8.96
C TRP A 178 -13.61 0.30 9.24
N SER A 179 -12.57 1.10 9.44
CA SER A 179 -11.27 0.67 9.99
C SER A 179 -10.77 1.74 10.94
N GLU A 180 -10.07 1.35 12.00
CA GLU A 180 -9.47 2.30 12.96
C GLU A 180 -8.54 3.32 12.29
N LEU A 181 -7.92 3.00 11.14
CA LEU A 181 -7.08 3.94 10.40
C LEU A 181 -7.87 5.10 9.78
N HIS A 182 -9.18 4.96 9.53
CA HIS A 182 -10.03 6.08 9.10
C HIS A 182 -10.13 7.17 10.16
N CYS A 183 -10.06 6.76 11.43
CA CYS A 183 -10.21 7.65 12.57
C CYS A 183 -8.95 8.50 12.82
N THR A 184 -7.77 8.06 12.38
CA THR A 184 -6.49 8.73 12.69
C THR A 184 -6.52 10.19 12.26
N ALA A 185 -6.81 10.49 10.99
CA ALA A 185 -6.80 11.86 10.50
C ALA A 185 -7.92 12.74 11.11
N LYS A 186 -9.13 12.19 11.30
CA LYS A 186 -10.27 12.93 11.86
C LYS A 186 -10.05 13.26 13.33
N ARG A 187 -9.64 12.29 14.15
CA ARG A 187 -9.31 12.51 15.56
C ARG A 187 -8.19 13.54 15.71
N MET A 188 -7.22 13.57 14.80
CA MET A 188 -6.16 14.56 14.82
C MET A 188 -6.69 15.96 14.52
N LEU A 189 -7.51 16.12 13.48
CA LEU A 189 -8.13 17.41 13.15
C LEU A 189 -9.02 17.93 14.27
N GLU A 190 -9.95 17.11 14.77
CA GLU A 190 -10.84 17.47 15.88
C GLU A 190 -10.05 17.90 17.11
N ARG A 191 -8.97 17.17 17.42
CA ARG A 191 -8.13 17.48 18.56
C ARG A 191 -7.27 18.72 18.36
N TRP A 192 -6.68 18.93 17.19
CA TRP A 192 -5.89 20.13 16.93
C TRP A 192 -6.75 21.39 16.88
N VAL A 193 -8.00 21.30 16.46
CA VAL A 193 -8.96 22.41 16.59
C VAL A 193 -9.23 22.67 18.07
N ALA A 194 -9.47 21.62 18.87
CA ALA A 194 -9.69 21.76 20.32
C ALA A 194 -8.47 22.34 21.06
N ASP A 195 -7.25 21.97 20.66
CA ASP A 195 -6.00 22.44 21.24
C ASP A 195 -5.53 23.80 20.63
N GLY A 196 -6.29 24.39 19.69
CA GLY A 196 -5.93 25.65 18.99
C GLY A 196 -4.68 25.56 18.08
N LEU A 197 -4.26 24.34 17.75
CA LEU A 197 -3.05 24.04 17.00
C LEU A 197 -3.19 24.28 15.49
N ILE A 198 -4.37 24.08 14.91
CA ILE A 198 -4.68 24.46 13.52
C ILE A 198 -5.87 25.41 13.44
N ASP A 199 -5.73 26.41 12.58
CA ASP A 199 -6.78 27.32 12.13
C ASP A 199 -6.70 27.44 10.60
N GLY A 200 -7.64 28.16 9.99
CA GLY A 200 -7.67 28.33 8.54
C GLY A 200 -6.40 28.95 7.95
N LYS A 201 -5.64 29.75 8.71
CA LYS A 201 -4.39 30.36 8.24
C LYS A 201 -3.25 29.36 8.19
N LYS A 202 -3.15 28.46 9.17
CA LYS A 202 -2.13 27.41 9.23
C LYS A 202 -2.31 26.34 8.15
N LEU A 203 -3.55 25.98 7.80
CA LEU A 203 -3.82 25.05 6.69
C LEU A 203 -3.31 25.57 5.34
N ILE A 204 -3.47 26.87 5.08
CA ILE A 204 -2.94 27.53 3.87
C ILE A 204 -1.41 27.55 3.86
N ALA A 205 -0.77 27.71 5.01
CA ALA A 205 0.68 27.71 5.14
C ALA A 205 1.28 26.30 4.94
N MET A 206 0.61 25.25 5.44
CA MET A 206 1.04 23.85 5.26
C MET A 206 1.00 23.45 3.79
N GLN A 207 -0.05 23.81 3.06
CA GLN A 207 -0.16 23.57 1.61
C GLN A 207 1.05 24.15 0.85
N LYS A 208 1.41 25.41 1.15
CA LYS A 208 2.58 26.08 0.55
C LYS A 208 3.94 25.51 0.94
N ALA A 209 4.02 24.74 2.04
CA ALA A 209 5.26 24.14 2.53
C ALA A 209 5.50 22.76 1.91
N VAL A 210 4.44 21.98 1.70
CA VAL A 210 4.49 20.69 0.99
C VAL A 210 4.92 20.88 -0.47
N GLU A 211 4.47 21.97 -1.10
CA GLU A 211 4.85 22.36 -2.47
C GLU A 211 6.35 22.70 -2.66
N LYS A 212 7.17 22.70 -1.60
CA LYS A 212 8.58 23.16 -1.63
C LYS A 212 9.62 22.09 -1.30
N VAL A 213 9.22 20.83 -1.18
CA VAL A 213 10.13 19.74 -0.78
C VAL A 213 10.87 19.19 -2.01
N VAL A 214 12.21 19.20 -2.00
CA VAL A 214 13.07 18.61 -3.04
C VAL A 214 13.98 17.55 -2.40
N LEU A 215 14.22 16.43 -3.09
CA LEU A 215 14.90 15.24 -2.56
C LEU A 215 16.23 14.91 -3.29
N PRO A 216 17.18 14.21 -2.62
CA PRO A 216 18.58 14.15 -3.06
C PRO A 216 18.98 12.90 -3.87
N PRO A 217 20.15 12.96 -4.54
CA PRO A 217 20.70 11.93 -5.43
C PRO A 217 21.71 11.03 -4.71
N ASP A 218 21.68 9.71 -4.95
CA ASP A 218 22.86 8.84 -5.14
C ASP A 218 22.59 7.36 -4.81
N TYR A 219 23.13 6.48 -5.66
CA TYR A 219 22.93 5.03 -5.61
C TYR A 219 24.21 4.24 -5.89
N THR A 220 24.25 3.04 -5.32
CA THR A 220 25.16 1.95 -5.72
C THR A 220 24.40 0.62 -5.82
N SER A 221 24.96 -0.32 -6.60
CA SER A 221 24.29 -1.49 -7.16
C SER A 221 24.26 -2.72 -6.24
N LEU A 222 23.43 -3.71 -6.59
CA LEU A 222 23.39 -5.03 -5.95
C LEU A 222 23.45 -6.15 -7.00
N GLY A 223 24.38 -7.09 -6.76
CA GLY A 223 24.74 -8.21 -7.62
C GLY A 223 23.83 -9.45 -7.50
N THR A 224 23.93 -10.29 -8.52
CA THR A 224 23.07 -11.39 -8.97
C THR A 224 23.24 -12.72 -8.23
N LYS A 225 22.26 -13.64 -8.37
CA LYS A 225 22.45 -14.99 -8.96
C LYS A 225 21.11 -15.62 -9.39
N ILE A 226 21.09 -16.14 -10.62
CA ILE A 226 19.99 -16.83 -11.31
C ILE A 226 20.33 -18.33 -11.31
N ALA A 227 19.49 -19.16 -10.68
CA ALA A 227 19.38 -20.60 -10.92
C ALA A 227 18.25 -21.18 -10.06
N LYS A 228 16.98 -21.13 -10.53
CA LYS A 228 15.84 -21.94 -10.01
C LYS A 228 14.54 -21.84 -10.87
N GLY A 229 14.67 -21.77 -12.20
CA GLY A 229 13.53 -21.80 -13.16
C GLY A 229 12.92 -20.43 -13.52
N PHE A 230 11.83 -20.43 -14.29
CA PHE A 230 11.10 -19.25 -14.80
C PHE A 230 10.71 -18.16 -13.77
N PRO A 231 10.42 -18.44 -12.47
CA PRO A 231 10.14 -17.37 -11.50
C PRO A 231 11.31 -16.42 -11.22
N TYR A 232 12.51 -16.70 -11.74
CA TYR A 232 13.70 -15.84 -11.60
C TYR A 232 14.14 -15.20 -12.92
N MET A 233 13.40 -15.43 -14.02
CA MET A 233 13.67 -14.75 -15.27
C MET A 233 13.34 -13.26 -15.12
N LYS A 234 14.30 -12.40 -15.44
CA LYS A 234 14.04 -10.97 -15.54
C LYS A 234 13.12 -10.72 -16.72
N ALA A 235 12.37 -9.62 -16.64
CA ALA A 235 11.33 -9.35 -17.61
C ALA A 235 11.91 -9.23 -19.05
N ASP A 236 13.16 -8.81 -19.23
CA ASP A 236 13.87 -8.72 -20.51
C ASP A 236 14.36 -10.08 -21.09
N GLU A 237 14.34 -11.17 -20.31
CA GLU A 237 14.83 -12.49 -20.72
C GLU A 237 13.81 -13.33 -21.52
N TRP A 238 12.61 -12.79 -21.78
CA TRP A 238 11.49 -13.49 -22.45
C TRP A 238 11.53 -13.42 -24.00
N LYS A 239 12.57 -12.82 -24.58
CA LYS A 239 12.65 -12.48 -26.01
C LYS A 239 12.60 -13.66 -26.98
N ASP A 240 13.12 -14.81 -26.58
CA ASP A 240 13.20 -15.99 -27.45
C ASP A 240 12.09 -17.03 -27.16
N VAL A 241 11.12 -16.67 -26.30
CA VAL A 241 10.10 -17.61 -25.78
C VAL A 241 8.68 -17.25 -26.25
N LEU A 242 8.39 -15.97 -26.49
CA LEU A 242 7.03 -15.49 -26.77
C LEU A 242 6.80 -15.22 -28.27
N PRO A 243 5.58 -15.46 -28.80
CA PRO A 243 5.21 -14.97 -30.12
C PRO A 243 5.25 -13.43 -30.16
N LEU A 244 5.42 -12.88 -31.36
CA LEU A 244 5.77 -11.47 -31.54
C LEU A 244 4.76 -10.46 -30.94
N PRO A 245 3.42 -10.64 -31.06
CA PRO A 245 2.44 -9.73 -30.44
C PRO A 245 2.53 -9.69 -28.91
N GLU A 246 2.59 -10.86 -28.27
CA GLU A 246 2.68 -11.03 -26.82
C GLU A 246 4.02 -10.51 -26.30
N PHE A 247 5.10 -10.77 -27.04
CA PHE A 247 6.41 -10.22 -26.72
C PHE A 247 6.42 -8.69 -26.75
N LYS A 248 5.84 -8.07 -27.79
CA LYS A 248 5.74 -6.60 -27.87
C LYS A 248 4.95 -6.03 -26.71
N ASN A 249 3.81 -6.63 -26.37
CA ASN A 249 3.02 -6.20 -25.23
C ASN A 249 3.81 -6.34 -23.91
N TRP A 250 4.47 -7.48 -23.71
CA TRP A 250 5.31 -7.72 -22.54
C TRP A 250 6.45 -6.70 -22.40
N ILE A 251 7.07 -6.31 -23.51
CA ILE A 251 8.13 -5.28 -23.52
C ILE A 251 7.64 -3.94 -22.98
N GLU A 252 6.37 -3.57 -23.17
CA GLU A 252 5.82 -2.35 -22.55
C GLU A 252 5.85 -2.46 -21.02
N PHE A 253 5.43 -3.60 -20.45
CA PHE A 253 5.55 -3.82 -19.01
C PHE A 253 7.01 -3.79 -18.51
N VAL A 254 7.94 -4.38 -19.28
CA VAL A 254 9.38 -4.33 -18.97
C VAL A 254 9.89 -2.89 -18.95
N ASN A 255 9.52 -2.10 -19.96
CA ASN A 255 9.93 -0.71 -20.07
C ASN A 255 9.39 0.11 -18.88
N ALA A 256 8.13 -0.07 -18.51
CA ALA A 256 7.55 0.55 -17.32
C ALA A 256 8.35 0.23 -16.05
N CYS A 257 8.63 -1.06 -15.81
CA CYS A 257 9.46 -1.48 -14.69
C CYS A 257 10.83 -0.78 -14.69
N ARG A 258 11.49 -0.74 -15.86
CA ARG A 258 12.80 -0.08 -16.00
C ARG A 258 12.75 1.40 -15.66
N TYR A 259 11.70 2.13 -16.05
CA TYR A 259 11.52 3.53 -15.68
C TYR A 259 11.31 3.71 -14.17
N PHE A 260 10.43 2.91 -13.56
CA PHE A 260 10.09 3.07 -12.14
C PHE A 260 11.16 2.59 -11.18
N THR A 261 12.01 1.65 -11.60
CA THR A 261 13.11 1.14 -10.77
C THR A 261 14.44 1.81 -11.10
N LYS A 262 14.43 2.92 -11.86
CA LYS A 262 15.64 3.72 -12.02
C LYS A 262 16.19 4.11 -10.65
N PRO A 263 17.51 4.28 -10.52
CA PRO A 263 18.10 4.81 -9.31
C PRO A 263 17.41 6.12 -8.95
N SER A 264 17.54 7.17 -9.76
CA SER A 264 16.74 8.39 -9.63
C SER A 264 15.58 8.32 -10.62
N VAL A 265 14.35 8.57 -10.16
CA VAL A 265 13.13 8.56 -10.98
C VAL A 265 12.63 9.99 -11.05
N SER A 266 12.65 10.58 -12.26
CA SER A 266 12.07 11.90 -12.52
C SER A 266 10.56 11.80 -12.80
N GLU A 267 9.83 12.93 -12.74
CA GLU A 267 8.42 12.97 -13.18
C GLU A 267 8.25 12.55 -14.64
N GLU A 268 9.21 12.89 -15.50
CA GLU A 268 9.22 12.44 -16.90
C GLU A 268 9.36 10.91 -17.01
N ASP A 269 10.17 10.29 -16.15
CA ASP A 269 10.27 8.82 -16.10
C ASP A 269 8.97 8.19 -15.63
N ILE A 270 8.29 8.81 -14.65
CA ILE A 270 6.99 8.35 -14.15
C ILE A 270 5.96 8.39 -15.27
N GLU A 271 5.90 9.49 -16.03
CA GLU A 271 5.00 9.66 -17.17
C GLU A 271 5.27 8.65 -18.30
N LYS A 272 6.56 8.42 -18.63
CA LYS A 272 6.94 7.40 -19.63
C LYS A 272 6.57 5.99 -19.18
N GLY A 273 6.85 5.65 -17.93
CA GLY A 273 6.48 4.35 -17.37
C GLY A 273 4.97 4.14 -17.32
N TYR A 274 4.21 5.20 -17.00
CA TYR A 274 2.75 5.16 -17.02
C TYR A 274 2.18 4.87 -18.41
N LYS A 275 2.69 5.55 -19.46
CA LYS A 275 2.29 5.27 -20.85
C LYS A 275 2.55 3.82 -21.24
N CYS A 276 3.71 3.29 -20.88
CA CYS A 276 4.03 1.88 -21.10
C CYS A 276 3.04 0.94 -20.37
N LEU A 277 2.66 1.24 -19.13
CA LEU A 277 1.64 0.44 -18.42
C LEU A 277 0.26 0.52 -19.08
N GLU A 278 -0.13 1.70 -19.56
CA GLU A 278 -1.40 1.91 -20.24
C GLU A 278 -1.48 1.07 -21.53
N GLU A 279 -0.45 1.15 -22.37
CA GLU A 279 -0.35 0.33 -23.58
C GLU A 279 -0.31 -1.17 -23.26
N PHE A 280 0.45 -1.58 -22.23
CA PHE A 280 0.47 -2.96 -21.77
C PHE A 280 -0.91 -3.49 -21.36
N CYS A 281 -1.68 -2.69 -20.60
CA CYS A 281 -3.00 -3.10 -20.12
C CYS A 281 -4.01 -3.20 -21.28
N LYS A 282 -4.03 -2.22 -22.19
CA LYS A 282 -4.88 -2.25 -23.40
C LYS A 282 -4.51 -3.41 -24.34
N GLY A 283 -3.21 -3.68 -24.48
CA GLY A 283 -2.72 -4.83 -25.23
C GLY A 283 -3.15 -6.15 -24.59
N CYS A 284 -3.14 -6.25 -23.26
CA CYS A 284 -3.63 -7.43 -22.55
C CYS A 284 -5.12 -7.71 -22.81
N GLU A 285 -5.98 -6.69 -22.85
CA GLU A 285 -7.40 -6.85 -23.20
C GLU A 285 -7.62 -7.38 -24.62
N THR A 286 -6.69 -7.09 -25.52
CA THR A 286 -6.79 -7.49 -26.92
C THR A 286 -6.21 -8.89 -27.16
N LEU A 287 -5.15 -9.25 -26.42
CA LEU A 287 -4.37 -10.46 -26.66
C LEU A 287 -4.81 -11.67 -25.82
N TYR A 288 -5.43 -11.43 -24.66
CA TYR A 288 -5.74 -12.49 -23.70
C TYR A 288 -7.22 -12.50 -23.31
N ASP A 289 -7.66 -13.64 -22.80
CA ASP A 289 -8.97 -13.78 -22.19
C ASP A 289 -9.11 -12.90 -20.95
N LEU A 290 -10.34 -12.45 -20.69
CA LEU A 290 -10.65 -11.50 -19.63
C LEU A 290 -10.36 -12.03 -18.21
N ASP A 291 -10.24 -13.35 -18.05
CA ASP A 291 -9.91 -13.99 -16.77
C ASP A 291 -8.44 -13.81 -16.38
N LEU A 292 -7.55 -13.49 -17.33
CA LEU A 292 -6.17 -13.11 -17.05
C LEU A 292 -6.07 -11.70 -16.44
N LEU A 293 -7.04 -10.83 -16.74
CA LEU A 293 -7.02 -9.43 -16.30
C LEU A 293 -7.21 -9.36 -14.79
N SER A 294 -6.22 -8.75 -14.13
CA SER A 294 -6.10 -8.81 -12.68
C SER A 294 -6.32 -7.46 -12.01
N PRO A 295 -6.67 -7.43 -10.71
CA PRO A 295 -6.70 -6.19 -9.95
C PRO A 295 -5.36 -5.45 -9.95
N ASN A 296 -4.23 -6.17 -10.08
CA ASN A 296 -2.90 -5.57 -10.16
C ASN A 296 -2.75 -4.72 -11.43
N MET A 297 -3.24 -5.22 -12.57
CA MET A 297 -3.23 -4.49 -13.85
C MET A 297 -4.05 -3.20 -13.74
N HIS A 298 -5.23 -3.25 -13.10
CA HIS A 298 -6.00 -2.04 -12.82
C HIS A 298 -5.21 -1.04 -11.94
N LEU A 299 -4.51 -1.53 -10.92
CA LEU A 299 -3.70 -0.70 -10.02
C LEU A 299 -2.43 -0.14 -10.68
N HIS A 300 -1.92 -0.74 -11.75
CA HIS A 300 -0.82 -0.18 -12.53
C HIS A 300 -1.13 1.24 -13.00
N LEU A 301 -2.35 1.50 -13.44
CA LEU A 301 -2.75 2.84 -13.90
C LEU A 301 -2.90 3.86 -12.75
N HIS A 302 -2.96 3.41 -11.50
CA HIS A 302 -2.92 4.28 -10.31
C HIS A 302 -1.49 4.52 -9.79
N LEU A 303 -0.48 3.87 -10.37
CA LEU A 303 0.90 3.93 -9.89
C LEU A 303 1.52 5.31 -10.16
N HIS A 304 1.17 5.95 -11.28
CA HIS A 304 1.62 7.30 -11.64
C HIS A 304 1.41 8.30 -10.49
N GLN A 305 0.15 8.50 -10.06
CA GLN A 305 -0.16 9.40 -8.97
C GLN A 305 0.47 8.95 -7.64
N THR A 306 0.51 7.64 -7.40
CA THR A 306 1.12 7.08 -6.18
C THR A 306 2.62 7.42 -6.10
N MET A 307 3.33 7.38 -7.22
CA MET A 307 4.75 7.75 -7.27
C MET A 307 4.99 9.24 -7.13
N ILE A 308 4.09 10.09 -7.63
CA ILE A 308 4.13 11.54 -7.39
C ILE A 308 3.92 11.83 -5.90
N ASP A 309 2.94 11.19 -5.27
CA ASP A 309 2.57 11.47 -3.88
C ASP A 309 3.61 10.95 -2.87
N PHE A 310 4.16 9.76 -3.10
CA PHE A 310 4.96 9.02 -2.12
C PHE A 310 6.40 8.77 -2.55
N GLY A 311 6.76 9.17 -3.77
CA GLY A 311 8.06 8.91 -4.36
C GLY A 311 8.18 7.51 -4.99
N PRO A 312 9.41 7.04 -5.22
CA PRO A 312 9.67 5.87 -6.05
C PRO A 312 9.23 4.55 -5.40
N VAL A 313 8.90 3.55 -6.24
CA VAL A 313 8.33 2.25 -5.82
C VAL A 313 9.17 1.48 -4.80
N TYR A 314 10.49 1.60 -4.86
CA TYR A 314 11.40 0.93 -3.91
C TYR A 314 11.39 1.56 -2.51
N GLY A 315 10.75 2.73 -2.34
CA GLY A 315 10.51 3.32 -1.02
C GLY A 315 9.41 2.60 -0.23
N TYR A 316 8.62 1.73 -0.88
CA TYR A 316 7.47 1.06 -0.26
C TYR A 316 7.18 -0.34 -0.81
N TRP A 317 8.14 -0.95 -1.50
CA TRP A 317 8.04 -2.36 -1.89
C TRP A 317 8.05 -3.30 -0.66
N LEU A 318 7.54 -4.52 -0.84
CA LEU A 318 7.22 -5.40 0.30
C LEU A 318 8.33 -6.40 0.67
N PHE A 319 9.35 -6.56 -0.19
CA PHE A 319 10.38 -7.60 -0.06
C PHE A 319 11.09 -7.62 1.31
N SER A 320 11.29 -6.45 1.91
CA SER A 320 11.95 -6.37 3.21
C SER A 320 11.07 -6.94 4.33
N PHE A 321 9.77 -6.70 4.30
CA PHE A 321 8.83 -7.21 5.30
C PHE A 321 8.67 -8.73 5.21
N GLU A 322 8.61 -9.28 3.99
CA GLU A 322 8.62 -10.73 3.76
C GLU A 322 9.88 -11.40 4.34
N ARG A 323 11.05 -10.75 4.16
CA ARG A 323 12.30 -11.20 4.79
C ARG A 323 12.21 -11.19 6.31
N TYR A 324 11.56 -10.19 6.92
CA TYR A 324 11.37 -10.14 8.37
C TYR A 324 10.42 -11.22 8.88
N ASN A 325 9.38 -11.56 8.14
CA ASN A 325 8.53 -12.71 8.46
C ASN A 325 9.33 -14.02 8.45
N SER A 326 10.23 -14.21 7.49
CA SER A 326 11.15 -15.35 7.49
C SER A 326 12.07 -15.35 8.71
N VAL A 327 12.58 -14.19 9.15
CA VAL A 327 13.36 -14.10 10.39
C VAL A 327 12.53 -14.51 11.59
N LEU A 328 11.29 -14.01 11.73
CA LEU A 328 10.40 -14.35 12.84
C LEU A 328 10.07 -15.84 12.90
N ARG A 329 9.77 -16.45 11.75
CA ARG A 329 9.51 -17.90 11.65
C ARG A 329 10.69 -18.74 12.15
N ASN A 330 11.92 -18.26 11.96
CA ASN A 330 13.13 -19.00 12.32
C ASN A 330 13.62 -18.72 13.75
N ILE A 331 12.92 -17.89 14.53
CA ILE A 331 13.23 -17.72 15.95
C ILE A 331 12.84 -19.02 16.67
N LYS A 332 13.83 -19.67 17.31
CA LYS A 332 13.56 -20.84 18.15
C LYS A 332 12.72 -20.41 19.34
N THR A 333 11.49 -20.89 19.40
CA THR A 333 10.56 -20.60 20.51
C THR A 333 10.60 -21.66 21.61
N ASN A 334 11.48 -22.66 21.54
CA ASN A 334 11.77 -23.65 22.59
C ASN A 334 13.21 -24.16 22.48
#